data_AF-D3ID75-F1
#
_entry.id   AF-D3ID75-F1
#
_cell.length_a   1.000
_cell.length_b   1.000
_cell.length_c   1.000
_cell.angle_alpha   90.00
_cell.angle_beta   90.00
_cell.angle_gamma   90.00
#
_symmetry.space_group_name_H-M   'P 1'
#
loop_
_entity.id
_entity.type
_entity.pdbx_description
1 polymer ?
#
loop_
_entity_poly.entity_id
_entity_poly.type
_entity_poly.pdbx_seq_one_letter_code
_entity_poly.pdbx_strand_id
1 'polypeptide(L)'
;MNNYSQIFQQEIKCAYLYYNSLGMNVMKIFRSEVGEYSFNPSSINYQKQQTAASLINSQMDYCSGIALITGWNKYHAITVHDIHDLDSSYFSWRNELKDINGYIVQFLKELRLPVDYPWVIINKNGTGFSIIFTSEAILTDIHNMIFTPRVVDVVDGEKIKHFQKLELEWDGHILMPPTEINDEMYYFRDNIYPESSPLNVNLSYIDLLITDFIDNYSFNQYKNGTRVYKLYEKSTKFFTYKDYCNHNFYDNLEWIKQCNTRDSLDALGVAYALGRGVEVDKAKAVKYFKSADYSVSYFNLASLIAGGVIEGTLQDVRYYLDKIRDDIDFVETWTEDEDGNSFPESSHCELIYDNAEKYCFREQLYLFFDTETTGIPNDYNAPSEDTNNWPRLVQIAWLITRENGDIYKELQSRIISPEGFRIPQSSINIHGITQEKAVEDGEDLCDVLNDFVNDVDYNDVILVGHNIYFDIHVVTAELIRNDMIDEKETLEKINKICTMKKSTDFCKISGLYGYKYPKLQQLYYKLFGENFDNAHDAGSDIEATRKCFFELKRRGIL
;
A
#
# COMPACT_ATOMS: atom_id res chain seq x y z
N MET A 1 20.17 19.04 -54.39
CA MET A 1 18.89 19.79 -54.44
C MET A 1 17.76 18.79 -54.52
N ASN A 2 17.29 18.29 -53.37
CA ASN A 2 16.04 17.53 -53.33
C ASN A 2 14.91 18.55 -53.21
N ASN A 3 13.99 18.51 -54.18
CA ASN A 3 12.73 19.23 -54.12
C ASN A 3 11.96 18.77 -52.88
N TYR A 4 12.02 19.51 -51.77
CA TYR A 4 10.95 19.44 -50.80
C TYR A 4 9.66 19.77 -51.56
N SER A 5 8.68 18.87 -51.51
CA SER A 5 7.41 19.12 -52.18
C SER A 5 6.84 20.44 -51.63
N GLN A 6 6.22 21.25 -52.48
CA GLN A 6 5.51 22.46 -52.01
C GLN A 6 4.55 22.15 -50.86
N ILE A 7 4.06 20.91 -50.79
CA ILE A 7 3.20 20.37 -49.74
C ILE A 7 3.90 20.38 -48.38
N PHE A 8 5.11 19.82 -48.26
CA PHE A 8 5.83 19.75 -46.97
C PHE A 8 6.19 21.14 -46.43
N GLN A 9 6.58 22.06 -47.31
CA GLN A 9 6.85 23.45 -46.92
C GLN A 9 5.58 24.16 -46.43
N GLN A 10 4.43 23.84 -47.03
CA GLN A 10 3.13 24.34 -46.59
C GLN A 10 2.72 23.73 -45.23
N GLU A 11 3.02 22.46 -44.97
CA GLU A 11 2.79 21.80 -43.69
C GLU A 11 3.62 22.41 -42.57
N ILE A 12 4.92 22.63 -42.77
CA ILE A 12 5.79 23.35 -41.82
C ILE A 12 5.21 24.74 -41.53
N LYS A 13 4.78 25.46 -42.57
CA LYS A 13 4.17 26.79 -42.37
C LYS A 13 2.90 26.73 -41.52
N CYS A 14 2.02 25.77 -41.78
CA CYS A 14 0.79 25.57 -41.01
C CYS A 14 1.10 25.20 -39.55
N ALA A 15 2.04 24.27 -39.31
CA ALA A 15 2.45 23.87 -37.97
C ALA A 15 3.11 25.02 -37.20
N TYR A 16 3.97 25.80 -37.87
CA TYR A 16 4.59 26.99 -37.28
C TYR A 16 3.53 28.00 -36.80
N LEU A 17 2.52 28.28 -37.62
CA LEU A 17 1.41 29.16 -37.25
C LEU A 17 0.56 28.55 -36.12
N TYR A 18 0.28 27.25 -36.18
CA TYR A 18 -0.46 26.52 -35.17
C TYR A 18 0.21 26.61 -33.79
N TYR A 19 1.49 26.29 -33.67
CA TYR A 19 2.21 26.38 -32.39
C TYR A 19 2.29 27.81 -31.86
N ASN A 20 2.57 28.79 -32.72
CA ASN A 20 2.53 30.20 -32.32
C ASN A 20 1.14 30.62 -31.82
N SER A 21 0.06 30.10 -32.39
CA SER A 21 -1.32 30.40 -31.96
C SER A 21 -1.61 29.88 -30.54
N LEU A 22 -0.90 28.84 -30.10
CA LEU A 22 -0.94 28.34 -28.72
C LEU A 22 -0.04 29.16 -27.77
N GLY A 23 0.68 30.16 -28.28
CA GLY A 23 1.66 30.92 -27.50
C GLY A 23 2.96 30.18 -27.25
N MET A 24 3.27 29.15 -28.04
CA MET A 24 4.57 28.49 -28.00
C MET A 24 5.62 29.34 -28.69
N ASN A 25 6.81 29.44 -28.08
CA ASN A 25 7.93 30.08 -28.74
C ASN A 25 8.64 29.06 -29.63
N VAL A 26 8.31 29.06 -30.92
CA VAL A 26 8.87 28.12 -31.89
C VAL A 26 9.88 28.80 -32.82
N MET A 27 11.01 28.14 -33.02
CA MET A 27 12.05 28.55 -33.95
C MET A 27 12.05 27.70 -35.22
N LYS A 28 12.56 28.29 -36.30
CA LYS A 28 12.71 27.64 -37.60
C LYS A 28 14.07 26.96 -37.70
N ILE A 29 14.09 25.79 -38.32
CA ILE A 29 15.31 25.03 -38.57
C ILE A 29 15.60 25.09 -40.06
N PHE A 30 16.82 25.48 -40.41
CA PHE A 30 17.30 25.57 -41.78
C PHE A 30 18.44 24.58 -42.02
N ARG A 31 18.43 23.97 -43.20
CA ARG A 31 19.52 23.11 -43.67
C ARG A 31 20.60 23.99 -44.31
N SER A 32 21.84 23.91 -43.84
CA SER A 32 22.95 24.63 -44.49
C SER A 32 23.31 23.98 -45.82
N GLU A 33 24.01 24.72 -46.70
CA GLU A 33 24.48 24.23 -48.00
C GLU A 33 25.46 23.05 -47.89
N VAL A 34 26.05 22.82 -46.72
CA VAL A 34 27.03 21.75 -46.44
C VAL A 34 26.37 20.50 -45.84
N GLY A 35 25.04 20.49 -45.71
CA GLY A 35 24.30 19.39 -45.08
C GLY A 35 24.28 19.44 -43.55
N GLU A 36 24.97 20.38 -42.93
CA GLU A 36 24.89 20.63 -41.48
C GLU A 36 23.60 21.41 -41.15
N TYR A 37 22.93 21.05 -40.06
CA TYR A 37 21.77 21.79 -39.58
C TYR A 37 22.26 22.99 -38.77
N SER A 38 22.03 24.19 -39.28
CA SER A 38 22.43 25.41 -38.57
C SER A 38 21.28 25.88 -37.68
N PHE A 39 21.46 25.75 -36.38
CA PHE A 39 20.73 26.55 -35.41
C PHE A 39 21.17 28.01 -35.61
N ASN A 40 20.24 28.96 -35.68
CA ASN A 40 20.59 30.38 -35.66
C ASN A 40 20.25 31.01 -34.30
N PRO A 41 21.05 30.73 -33.25
CA PRO A 41 20.82 31.27 -31.90
C PRO A 41 20.98 32.80 -31.83
N SER A 42 21.59 33.42 -32.85
CA SER A 42 21.66 34.88 -33.01
C SER A 42 20.28 35.58 -33.08
N SER A 43 19.19 34.80 -33.25
CA SER A 43 17.81 35.28 -33.22
C SER A 43 17.15 35.29 -31.83
N ILE A 44 17.84 34.89 -30.76
CA ILE A 44 17.33 34.94 -29.37
C ILE A 44 16.98 36.39 -28.96
N ASN A 45 17.64 37.40 -29.54
CA ASN A 45 17.28 38.82 -29.37
C ASN A 45 16.04 39.27 -30.18
N TYR A 46 15.39 38.38 -30.93
CA TYR A 46 14.42 38.71 -31.99
C TYR A 46 12.99 38.24 -31.71
N GLN A 47 12.53 38.11 -30.45
CA GLN A 47 11.16 37.63 -30.18
C GLN A 47 10.43 38.39 -29.06
N LYS A 48 10.30 39.71 -29.24
CA LYS A 48 9.05 40.37 -28.80
C LYS A 48 7.91 39.78 -29.64
N GLN A 49 6.74 39.50 -29.02
CA GLN A 49 5.52 38.98 -29.65
C GLN A 49 5.41 39.36 -31.14
N GLN A 50 5.62 38.40 -32.03
CA GLN A 50 5.46 38.62 -33.46
C GLN A 50 3.96 38.77 -33.76
N THR A 51 3.59 39.80 -34.52
CA THR A 51 2.19 39.99 -34.94
C THR A 51 1.79 38.89 -35.94
N ALA A 52 0.50 38.54 -36.00
CA ALA A 52 -0.01 37.57 -36.98
C ALA A 52 0.39 37.93 -38.43
N ALA A 53 0.45 39.22 -38.75
CA ALA A 53 0.91 39.72 -40.05
C ALA A 53 2.41 39.47 -40.31
N SER A 54 3.26 39.57 -39.29
CA SER A 54 4.69 39.24 -39.37
C SER A 54 4.92 37.74 -39.59
N LEU A 55 4.13 36.90 -38.92
CA LEU A 55 4.21 35.44 -39.04
C LEU A 55 3.82 34.96 -40.45
N ILE A 56 2.73 35.50 -41.02
CA ILE A 56 2.23 35.15 -42.36
C ILE A 56 3.24 35.51 -43.47
N ASN A 57 3.94 36.65 -43.32
CA ASN A 57 4.93 37.16 -44.27
C ASN A 57 6.35 36.61 -44.05
N SER A 58 6.54 35.76 -43.05
CA SER A 58 7.87 35.23 -42.75
C SER A 58 8.32 34.26 -43.86
N GLN A 59 9.53 34.44 -44.38
CA GLN A 59 10.13 33.52 -45.35
C GLN A 59 10.22 32.13 -44.69
N MET A 60 9.55 31.14 -45.30
CA MET A 60 9.55 29.73 -44.88
C MET A 60 10.24 28.85 -45.92
N ASP A 61 10.65 29.44 -47.04
CA ASP A 61 11.37 28.76 -48.10
C ASP A 61 12.66 28.15 -47.52
N TYR A 62 12.90 26.88 -47.80
CA TYR A 62 14.06 26.10 -47.34
C TYR A 62 14.08 25.75 -45.84
N CYS A 63 12.96 25.92 -45.12
CA CYS A 63 12.81 25.43 -43.75
C CYS A 63 12.73 23.90 -43.76
N SER A 64 13.56 23.22 -42.96
CA SER A 64 13.56 21.76 -42.82
C SER A 64 12.82 21.29 -41.57
N GLY A 65 12.48 22.19 -40.65
CA GLY A 65 11.70 21.85 -39.46
C GLY A 65 11.48 23.01 -38.51
N ILE A 66 10.95 22.68 -37.33
CA ILE A 66 10.57 23.60 -36.26
C ILE A 66 11.06 23.03 -34.94
N ALA A 67 11.56 23.88 -34.04
CA ALA A 67 11.80 23.50 -32.65
C ALA A 67 11.03 24.40 -31.68
N LEU A 68 10.49 23.81 -30.62
CA LEU A 68 9.98 24.53 -29.45
C LEU A 68 11.15 24.96 -28.58
N ILE A 69 11.22 26.23 -28.20
CA ILE A 69 12.12 26.74 -27.16
C ILE A 69 11.41 26.54 -25.82
N THR A 70 11.94 25.65 -24.99
CA THR A 70 11.37 25.37 -23.66
C THR A 70 11.83 26.39 -22.62
N GLY A 71 11.12 26.52 -21.51
CA GLY A 71 11.53 27.39 -20.39
C GLY A 71 11.29 28.88 -20.55
N TRP A 72 11.33 29.39 -21.78
CA TRP A 72 11.15 30.81 -22.06
C TRP A 72 9.70 31.28 -21.86
N ASN A 73 8.76 30.36 -22.04
CA ASN A 73 7.33 30.53 -21.73
C ASN A 73 6.92 29.47 -20.68
N LYS A 74 5.63 29.15 -20.59
CA LYS A 74 5.11 28.10 -19.69
C LYS A 74 5.35 26.67 -20.16
N TYR A 75 5.97 26.45 -21.32
CA TYR A 75 6.09 25.13 -21.95
C TYR A 75 7.44 24.48 -21.68
N HIS A 76 7.38 23.21 -21.32
CA HIS A 76 8.51 22.36 -20.95
C HIS A 76 8.32 20.97 -21.53
N ALA A 77 9.33 20.12 -21.43
CA ALA A 77 9.14 18.71 -21.72
C ALA A 77 10.04 17.77 -20.94
N ILE A 78 9.66 16.49 -21.02
CA ILE A 78 10.46 15.36 -20.58
C ILE A 78 10.80 14.53 -21.81
N THR A 79 12.09 14.28 -22.03
CA THR A 79 12.58 13.49 -23.16
C THR A 79 13.28 12.23 -22.67
N VAL A 80 12.85 11.08 -23.18
CA VAL A 80 13.50 9.78 -22.99
C VAL A 80 14.25 9.41 -24.24
N HIS A 81 15.55 9.13 -24.09
CA HIS A 81 16.42 8.74 -25.20
C HIS A 81 16.68 7.24 -25.16
N ASP A 82 16.51 6.59 -26.32
CA ASP A 82 16.89 5.21 -26.61
C ASP A 82 16.50 4.18 -25.53
N ILE A 83 15.23 3.81 -25.52
CA ILE A 83 14.70 2.62 -24.85
C ILE A 83 15.36 1.40 -25.51
N HIS A 84 16.03 0.59 -24.69
CA HIS A 84 16.68 -0.61 -25.18
C HIS A 84 15.60 -1.67 -25.47
N ASP A 85 15.70 -2.32 -26.63
CA ASP A 85 14.83 -3.44 -27.02
C ASP A 85 15.24 -4.65 -26.17
N LEU A 86 14.52 -4.86 -25.07
CA LEU A 86 14.90 -5.84 -24.05
C LEU A 86 13.96 -7.04 -24.18
N ASP A 87 14.56 -8.21 -24.40
CA ASP A 87 13.85 -9.47 -24.48
C ASP A 87 12.91 -9.61 -23.28
N SER A 88 11.64 -9.88 -23.56
CA SER A 88 10.52 -9.84 -22.61
C SER A 88 10.66 -10.75 -21.39
N SER A 89 11.68 -11.60 -21.37
CA SER A 89 12.04 -12.53 -20.31
C SER A 89 12.70 -11.86 -19.09
N TYR A 90 13.32 -10.68 -19.25
CA TYR A 90 14.05 -10.00 -18.16
C TYR A 90 13.16 -9.13 -17.26
N PHE A 91 11.94 -8.78 -17.70
CA PHE A 91 11.00 -7.91 -16.97
C PHE A 91 9.74 -8.64 -16.52
N SER A 92 9.90 -9.75 -15.79
CA SER A 92 8.78 -10.54 -15.25
C SER A 92 7.86 -9.74 -14.30
N TRP A 93 8.32 -8.59 -13.78
CA TRP A 93 7.64 -7.79 -12.74
C TRP A 93 6.86 -6.55 -13.23
N ARG A 94 7.04 -6.12 -14.50
CA ARG A 94 6.16 -5.12 -15.16
C ARG A 94 5.83 -5.56 -16.58
N ASN A 95 4.84 -6.46 -16.70
CA ASN A 95 4.34 -7.01 -17.97
C ASN A 95 3.93 -5.94 -19.02
N GLU A 96 3.80 -4.66 -18.62
CA GLU A 96 3.38 -3.53 -19.46
C GLU A 96 4.55 -2.78 -20.15
N LEU A 97 5.82 -2.92 -19.72
CA LEU A 97 6.99 -2.19 -20.27
C LEU A 97 7.72 -2.96 -21.38
N LYS A 98 6.97 -3.54 -22.32
CA LYS A 98 7.52 -4.40 -23.38
C LYS A 98 8.02 -3.65 -24.62
N ASP A 99 7.55 -2.42 -24.82
CA ASP A 99 7.88 -1.59 -25.97
C ASP A 99 7.78 -0.10 -25.60
N ILE A 100 8.12 0.77 -26.56
CA ILE A 100 8.03 2.22 -26.38
C ILE A 100 6.65 2.70 -25.93
N ASN A 101 5.56 2.04 -26.37
CA ASN A 101 4.21 2.41 -25.95
C ASN A 101 4.01 2.12 -24.46
N GLY A 102 4.53 0.99 -23.96
CA GLY A 102 4.56 0.69 -22.54
C GLY A 102 5.21 1.80 -21.71
N TYR A 103 6.39 2.25 -22.15
CA TYR A 103 7.10 3.36 -21.48
C TYR A 103 6.34 4.68 -21.56
N ILE A 104 5.81 5.04 -22.73
CA ILE A 104 5.01 6.27 -22.90
C ILE A 104 3.80 6.24 -21.97
N VAL A 105 3.07 5.12 -21.95
CA VAL A 105 1.88 4.96 -21.09
C VAL A 105 2.28 5.13 -19.64
N GLN A 106 3.39 4.53 -19.20
CA GLN A 106 3.85 4.68 -17.82
C GLN A 106 4.27 6.12 -17.50
N PHE A 107 4.99 6.79 -18.40
CA PHE A 107 5.40 8.18 -18.21
C PHE A 107 4.21 9.14 -18.17
N LEU A 108 3.21 8.94 -19.02
CA LEU A 108 1.96 9.70 -19.00
C LEU A 108 1.20 9.48 -17.69
N LYS A 109 1.13 8.23 -17.21
CA LYS A 109 0.57 7.90 -15.89
C LYS A 109 1.29 8.66 -14.78
N GLU A 110 2.63 8.63 -14.75
CA GLU A 110 3.41 9.33 -13.71
C GLU A 110 3.18 10.84 -13.74
N LEU A 111 3.11 11.44 -14.93
CA LEU A 111 2.87 12.87 -15.10
C LEU A 111 1.40 13.28 -14.91
N ARG A 112 0.50 12.32 -14.67
CA ARG A 112 -0.96 12.52 -14.58
C ARG A 112 -1.54 13.16 -15.84
N LEU A 113 -1.02 12.72 -16.99
CA LEU A 113 -1.50 13.07 -18.31
C LEU A 113 -2.35 11.92 -18.89
N PRO A 114 -3.35 12.20 -19.74
CA PRO A 114 -4.16 11.17 -20.39
C PRO A 114 -3.30 10.14 -21.12
N VAL A 115 -3.73 8.87 -21.15
CA VAL A 115 -2.96 7.82 -21.85
C VAL A 115 -2.87 8.08 -23.36
N ASP A 116 -3.87 8.74 -23.93
CA ASP A 116 -3.95 9.22 -25.30
C ASP A 116 -3.47 10.68 -25.46
N TYR A 117 -2.69 11.19 -24.49
CA TYR A 117 -2.25 12.57 -24.50
C TYR A 117 -1.52 12.92 -25.80
N PRO A 118 -2.02 13.89 -26.58
CA PRO A 118 -1.59 14.07 -27.96
C PRO A 118 -0.23 14.76 -28.07
N TRP A 119 0.27 15.37 -26.99
CA TRP A 119 1.56 16.07 -26.94
C TRP A 119 2.73 15.13 -26.62
N VAL A 120 2.71 13.95 -27.21
CA VAL A 120 3.83 12.99 -27.19
C VAL A 120 4.43 12.93 -28.58
N ILE A 121 5.72 13.22 -28.68
CA ILE A 121 6.49 13.18 -29.92
C ILE A 121 7.36 11.92 -29.89
N ILE A 122 7.31 11.11 -30.93
CA ILE A 122 8.18 9.94 -31.07
C ILE A 122 9.43 10.35 -31.83
N ASN A 123 10.60 9.97 -31.32
CA ASN A 123 11.86 10.30 -31.96
C ASN A 123 12.18 9.37 -33.14
N LYS A 124 13.15 9.83 -33.92
CA LYS A 124 13.86 9.22 -35.05
C LYS A 124 13.80 7.69 -35.23
N ASN A 125 14.04 6.89 -34.19
CA ASN A 125 14.16 5.42 -34.30
C ASN A 125 12.95 4.66 -33.73
N GLY A 126 11.93 5.36 -33.24
CA GLY A 126 10.85 4.74 -32.47
C GLY A 126 11.32 4.21 -31.12
N THR A 127 12.51 4.62 -30.67
CA THR A 127 13.16 4.16 -29.43
C THR A 127 13.07 5.19 -28.31
N GLY A 128 12.70 6.43 -28.58
CA GLY A 128 12.53 7.46 -27.55
C GLY A 128 11.37 8.39 -27.85
N PHE A 129 11.03 9.21 -26.86
CA PHE A 129 9.88 10.09 -26.95
C PHE A 129 10.07 11.36 -26.10
N SER A 130 9.34 12.42 -26.48
CA SER A 130 9.25 13.67 -25.71
C SER A 130 7.80 13.95 -25.35
N ILE A 131 7.53 14.29 -24.09
CA ILE A 131 6.21 14.68 -23.60
C ILE A 131 6.21 16.18 -23.31
N ILE A 132 5.41 16.95 -24.03
CA ILE A 132 5.31 18.41 -23.86
C ILE A 132 4.17 18.75 -22.91
N PHE A 133 4.42 19.65 -21.97
CA PHE A 133 3.43 20.11 -20.98
C PHE A 133 3.75 21.52 -20.52
N THR A 134 2.92 22.03 -19.61
CA THR A 134 3.19 23.27 -18.88
C THR A 134 3.43 23.01 -17.40
N SER A 135 4.22 23.83 -16.73
CA SER A 135 4.46 23.70 -15.28
C SER A 135 5.02 25.00 -14.71
N GLU A 136 5.15 25.06 -13.38
CA GLU A 136 5.91 26.11 -12.72
C GLU A 136 7.39 26.05 -13.14
N ALA A 137 8.06 27.21 -13.21
CA ALA A 137 9.47 27.26 -13.56
C ALA A 137 10.32 26.60 -12.47
N ILE A 138 11.31 25.79 -12.88
CA ILE A 138 12.35 25.26 -12.02
C ILE A 138 13.52 26.26 -12.05
N LEU A 139 13.98 26.75 -10.89
CA LEU A 139 15.17 27.60 -10.81
C LEU A 139 16.40 26.74 -10.52
N THR A 140 17.18 26.46 -11.55
CA THR A 140 18.54 25.90 -11.41
C THR A 140 19.56 26.77 -12.14
N ASP A 141 20.77 26.85 -11.59
CA ASP A 141 21.92 27.50 -12.25
C ASP A 141 22.45 26.68 -13.45
N ILE A 142 21.81 25.56 -13.77
CA ILE A 142 22.19 24.60 -14.80
C ILE A 142 20.98 24.39 -15.73
N HIS A 143 21.17 24.73 -17.00
CA HIS A 143 20.21 24.59 -18.11
C HIS A 143 20.10 23.11 -18.52
N ASN A 144 18.86 22.59 -18.62
CA ASN A 144 18.49 21.19 -18.82
C ASN A 144 19.07 20.19 -17.80
N MET A 145 18.22 19.29 -17.29
CA MET A 145 18.66 18.26 -16.35
C MET A 145 18.69 16.90 -17.03
N ILE A 146 19.86 16.26 -17.04
CA ILE A 146 20.06 14.93 -17.61
C ILE A 146 20.19 13.93 -16.47
N PHE A 147 19.39 12.87 -16.54
CA PHE A 147 19.35 11.81 -15.53
C PHE A 147 19.77 10.48 -16.16
N THR A 148 20.54 9.72 -15.40
CA THR A 148 20.95 8.37 -15.76
C THR A 148 19.93 7.38 -15.18
N PRO A 149 19.23 6.60 -16.02
CA PRO A 149 18.24 5.64 -15.55
C PRO A 149 18.81 4.55 -14.66
N ARG A 150 17.90 4.00 -13.85
CA ARG A 150 18.14 2.89 -12.97
C ARG A 150 18.64 1.66 -13.71
N VAL A 151 19.58 0.95 -13.10
CA VAL A 151 20.02 -0.37 -13.57
C VAL A 151 18.92 -1.38 -13.24
N VAL A 152 18.43 -2.06 -14.27
CA VAL A 152 17.33 -3.03 -14.15
C VAL A 152 17.83 -4.45 -13.99
N ASP A 153 18.99 -4.76 -14.57
CA ASP A 153 19.60 -6.08 -14.53
C ASP A 153 21.10 -6.00 -14.85
N VAL A 154 21.83 -7.07 -14.57
CA VAL A 154 23.24 -7.23 -14.94
C VAL A 154 23.42 -8.58 -15.62
N VAL A 155 23.64 -8.56 -16.93
CA VAL A 155 23.86 -9.78 -17.73
C VAL A 155 25.28 -9.80 -18.24
N ASP A 156 26.01 -10.89 -17.99
CA ASP A 156 27.42 -11.05 -18.37
C ASP A 156 28.35 -9.90 -17.91
N GLY A 157 27.99 -9.22 -16.82
CA GLY A 157 28.72 -8.08 -16.26
C GLY A 157 28.36 -6.72 -16.90
N GLU A 158 27.43 -6.68 -17.85
CA GLU A 158 26.91 -5.44 -18.43
C GLU A 158 25.64 -4.98 -17.70
N LYS A 159 25.63 -3.70 -17.27
CA LYS A 159 24.48 -3.08 -16.59
C LYS A 159 23.40 -2.72 -17.62
N ILE A 160 22.29 -3.42 -17.57
CA ILE A 160 21.12 -3.15 -18.39
C ILE A 160 20.31 -2.03 -17.75
N LYS A 161 19.80 -1.09 -18.56
CA LYS A 161 18.95 0.03 -18.13
C LYS A 161 17.69 0.08 -19.00
N HIS A 162 16.61 0.64 -18.46
CA HIS A 162 15.36 0.85 -19.20
C HIS A 162 15.54 1.65 -20.51
N PHE A 163 16.37 2.69 -20.46
CA PHE A 163 16.67 3.59 -21.57
C PHE A 163 18.07 4.18 -21.37
N GLN A 164 18.56 4.99 -22.32
CA GLN A 164 19.90 5.58 -22.24
C GLN A 164 19.96 6.74 -21.24
N LYS A 165 19.02 7.69 -21.34
CA LYS A 165 18.93 8.87 -20.46
C LYS A 165 17.54 9.50 -20.48
N LEU A 166 17.21 10.21 -19.41
CA LEU A 166 16.04 11.07 -19.26
C LEU A 166 16.49 12.53 -19.19
N GLU A 167 15.81 13.43 -19.90
CA GLU A 167 16.13 14.86 -19.90
C GLU A 167 14.90 15.69 -19.54
N LEU A 168 15.04 16.61 -18.57
CA LEU A 168 14.09 17.68 -18.31
C LEU A 168 14.51 18.91 -19.13
N GLU A 169 13.69 19.23 -20.13
CA GLU A 169 13.90 20.31 -21.09
C GLU A 169 13.23 21.59 -20.58
N TRP A 170 13.87 22.28 -19.63
CA TRP A 170 13.38 23.52 -19.00
C TRP A 170 14.10 24.77 -19.50
N ASP A 171 15.19 24.62 -20.25
CA ASP A 171 15.84 25.73 -20.94
C ASP A 171 16.65 25.16 -22.11
N GLY A 172 15.91 24.64 -23.08
CA GLY A 172 16.43 23.85 -24.19
C GLY A 172 15.59 24.01 -25.44
N HIS A 173 15.64 22.98 -26.29
CA HIS A 173 14.86 22.97 -27.52
C HIS A 173 14.44 21.56 -27.91
N ILE A 174 13.23 21.43 -28.44
CA ILE A 174 12.65 20.15 -28.84
C ILE A 174 12.16 20.24 -30.26
N LEU A 175 12.54 19.26 -31.08
CA LEU A 175 12.11 19.17 -32.47
C LEU A 175 10.61 18.85 -32.52
N MET A 176 9.86 19.67 -33.26
CA MET A 176 8.40 19.62 -33.33
C MET A 176 7.93 19.06 -34.67
N PRO A 177 6.90 18.20 -34.70
CA PRO A 177 6.28 17.78 -35.96
C PRO A 177 5.70 18.97 -36.75
N PRO A 178 5.81 19.01 -38.09
CA PRO A 178 6.65 18.16 -38.91
C PRO A 178 8.07 18.73 -38.95
N THR A 179 9.07 17.89 -38.68
CA THR A 179 10.49 18.23 -38.79
C THR A 179 11.22 17.09 -39.47
N GLU A 180 11.99 17.41 -40.51
CA GLU A 180 12.87 16.48 -41.21
C GLU A 180 14.34 16.88 -41.01
N ILE A 181 15.10 16.06 -40.29
CA ILE A 181 16.53 16.28 -40.04
C ILE A 181 17.27 14.97 -40.32
N ASN A 182 18.31 14.99 -41.15
CA ASN A 182 19.10 13.82 -41.56
C ASN A 182 18.24 12.66 -42.08
N ASP A 183 17.25 12.95 -42.94
CA ASP A 183 16.28 11.98 -43.46
C ASP A 183 15.36 11.34 -42.39
N GLU A 184 15.25 11.98 -41.22
CA GLU A 184 14.44 11.49 -40.09
C GLU A 184 13.33 12.46 -39.76
N MET A 185 12.16 11.88 -39.51
CA MET A 185 10.92 12.61 -39.36
C MET A 185 10.40 12.48 -37.93
N TYR A 186 9.97 13.60 -37.37
CA TYR A 186 9.34 13.68 -36.05
C TYR A 186 7.83 13.72 -36.21
N TYR A 187 7.13 12.86 -35.47
CA TYR A 187 5.67 12.75 -35.51
C TYR A 187 5.09 12.79 -34.11
N PHE A 188 3.86 13.26 -34.00
CA PHE A 188 3.07 12.98 -32.82
C PHE A 188 2.76 11.50 -32.75
N ARG A 189 2.60 10.98 -31.54
CA ARG A 189 2.06 9.65 -31.30
C ARG A 189 0.77 9.46 -32.10
N ASP A 190 0.64 8.30 -32.73
CA ASP A 190 -0.48 7.93 -33.61
C ASP A 190 -0.66 8.82 -34.86
N ASN A 191 0.29 9.71 -35.17
CA ASN A 191 0.24 10.69 -36.25
C ASN A 191 -0.94 11.68 -36.13
N ILE A 192 -1.37 11.98 -34.91
CA ILE A 192 -2.50 12.89 -34.65
C ILE A 192 -1.97 14.23 -34.13
N TYR A 193 -2.31 15.32 -34.82
CA TYR A 193 -2.02 16.67 -34.32
C TYR A 193 -2.90 16.99 -33.10
N PRO A 194 -2.34 17.56 -32.03
CA PRO A 194 -3.15 17.98 -30.88
C PRO A 194 -4.21 19.01 -31.27
N GLU A 195 -5.39 18.94 -30.64
CA GLU A 195 -6.45 19.95 -30.83
C GLU A 195 -6.47 21.01 -29.71
N SER A 196 -5.71 20.79 -28.65
CA SER A 196 -5.69 21.64 -27.45
C SER A 196 -4.26 21.96 -27.02
N SER A 197 -4.09 22.99 -26.17
CA SER A 197 -2.78 23.31 -25.59
C SER A 197 -2.28 22.19 -24.67
N PRO A 198 -0.95 22.03 -24.51
CA PRO A 198 -0.38 21.13 -23.52
C PRO A 198 -0.95 21.37 -22.12
N LEU A 199 -1.23 20.29 -21.40
CA LEU A 199 -1.78 20.31 -20.06
C LEU A 199 -0.74 20.74 -19.03
N ASN A 200 -1.21 21.15 -17.85
CA ASN A 200 -0.33 21.49 -16.74
C ASN A 200 0.05 20.25 -15.94
N VAL A 201 1.35 20.08 -15.68
CA VAL A 201 1.93 19.03 -14.86
C VAL A 201 2.48 19.67 -13.60
N ASN A 202 2.08 19.14 -12.44
CA ASN A 202 2.64 19.56 -11.17
C ASN A 202 4.08 19.05 -11.04
N LEU A 203 4.99 19.88 -10.52
CA LEU A 203 6.38 19.47 -10.29
C LEU A 203 6.48 18.23 -9.39
N SER A 204 5.52 17.98 -8.48
CA SER A 204 5.51 16.76 -7.66
C SER A 204 5.32 15.48 -8.46
N TYR A 205 4.71 15.55 -9.64
CA TYR A 205 4.52 14.37 -10.51
C TYR A 205 5.80 14.05 -11.29
N ILE A 206 6.59 15.08 -11.59
CA ILE A 206 7.92 14.90 -12.15
C ILE A 206 8.84 14.26 -11.10
N ASP A 207 8.72 14.66 -9.83
CA ASP A 207 9.48 14.03 -8.74
C ASP A 207 9.21 12.51 -8.68
N LEU A 208 7.93 12.09 -8.79
CA LEU A 208 7.55 10.67 -8.83
C LEU A 208 8.16 9.95 -10.02
N LEU A 209 8.06 10.54 -11.21
CA LEU A 209 8.67 9.98 -12.42
C LEU A 209 10.18 9.79 -12.28
N ILE A 210 10.87 10.75 -11.67
CA ILE A 210 12.31 10.64 -11.42
C ILE A 210 12.58 9.51 -10.43
N THR A 211 11.81 9.42 -9.33
CA THR A 211 11.94 8.33 -8.35
C THR A 211 11.75 6.95 -8.96
N ASP A 212 10.79 6.81 -9.87
CA ASP A 212 10.45 5.51 -10.48
C ASP A 212 11.53 5.00 -11.44
N PHE A 213 12.25 5.90 -12.13
CA PHE A 213 13.13 5.53 -13.23
C PHE A 213 14.61 5.85 -13.02
N ILE A 214 14.99 6.63 -12.01
CA ILE A 214 16.36 7.15 -11.84
C ILE A 214 16.93 6.77 -10.46
N ASP A 215 18.09 6.08 -10.45
CA ASP A 215 18.72 5.53 -9.24
C ASP A 215 19.32 6.55 -8.26
N ASN A 216 19.57 7.80 -8.68
CA ASN A 216 20.31 8.76 -7.85
C ASN A 216 19.85 10.20 -8.07
N TYR A 217 19.13 10.80 -7.11
CA TYR A 217 19.09 12.26 -6.94
C TYR A 217 18.91 12.71 -5.49
N SER A 218 19.61 13.79 -5.14
CA SER A 218 19.64 14.38 -3.80
C SER A 218 18.62 15.52 -3.60
N PHE A 219 18.17 15.67 -2.36
CA PHE A 219 17.25 16.67 -1.77
C PHE A 219 16.70 17.83 -2.62
N ASN A 220 15.36 17.92 -2.66
CA ASN A 220 14.59 19.14 -2.88
C ASN A 220 14.84 20.15 -1.75
N GLN A 221 15.44 21.31 -2.05
CA GLN A 221 15.33 22.49 -1.18
C GLN A 221 14.49 23.57 -1.87
N TYR A 222 13.55 24.12 -1.13
CA TYR A 222 12.83 25.32 -1.54
C TYR A 222 13.66 26.53 -1.14
N LYS A 223 14.17 27.27 -2.13
CA LYS A 223 14.81 28.57 -1.89
C LYS A 223 13.83 29.65 -2.35
N ASN A 224 13.38 30.49 -1.41
CA ASN A 224 12.44 31.59 -1.67
C ASN A 224 11.14 31.14 -2.39
N GLY A 225 10.58 29.98 -2.04
CA GLY A 225 9.33 29.47 -2.63
C GLY A 225 9.48 28.83 -4.02
N THR A 226 10.71 28.70 -4.54
CA THR A 226 10.98 28.02 -5.81
C THR A 226 11.81 26.74 -5.59
N ARG A 227 11.50 25.68 -6.34
CA ARG A 227 12.21 24.38 -6.24
C ARG A 227 13.58 24.44 -6.91
N VAL A 228 14.60 23.94 -6.23
CA VAL A 228 15.98 23.81 -6.71
C VAL A 228 16.40 22.34 -6.63
N TYR A 229 16.83 21.77 -7.76
CA TYR A 229 17.39 20.41 -7.83
C TYR A 229 18.92 20.47 -7.74
N LYS A 230 19.54 19.59 -6.94
CA LYS A 230 21.00 19.50 -6.80
C LYS A 230 21.48 18.09 -7.15
N LEU A 231 22.37 17.97 -8.13
CA LEU A 231 23.08 16.73 -8.47
C LEU A 231 24.07 16.39 -7.34
N TYR A 232 23.79 15.38 -6.51
CA TYR A 232 24.79 14.75 -5.64
C TYR A 232 24.60 13.23 -5.53
N GLU A 233 25.74 12.56 -5.53
CA GLU A 233 25.97 11.12 -5.34
C GLU A 233 25.71 10.73 -3.87
N LYS A 234 25.00 9.63 -3.67
CA LYS A 234 24.78 8.83 -2.44
C LYS A 234 24.64 9.59 -1.10
N SER A 235 23.42 9.67 -0.57
CA SER A 235 23.18 9.37 0.84
C SER A 235 21.72 8.97 1.07
N THR A 236 21.59 7.87 1.80
CA THR A 236 20.41 7.21 2.35
C THR A 236 19.30 8.17 2.74
N LYS A 237 18.07 7.91 2.26
CA LYS A 237 16.89 8.74 2.52
C LYS A 237 15.70 7.92 2.99
N PHE A 238 15.14 8.38 4.09
CA PHE A 238 13.86 8.02 4.66
C PHE A 238 12.71 8.24 3.65
N PHE A 239 11.87 7.21 3.47
CA PHE A 239 10.65 7.25 2.67
C PHE A 239 9.55 8.06 3.38
N THR A 240 8.92 9.00 2.67
CA THR A 240 7.69 9.65 3.12
C THR A 240 6.51 9.18 2.27
N TYR A 241 5.94 8.03 2.65
CA TYR A 241 4.52 7.60 2.70
C TYR A 241 3.49 8.01 1.59
N LYS A 242 3.82 8.80 0.57
CA LYS A 242 2.88 9.26 -0.47
C LYS A 242 2.86 8.39 -1.74
N ASP A 243 3.79 7.46 -1.84
CA ASP A 243 4.12 6.76 -3.10
C ASP A 243 3.30 5.48 -3.30
N TYR A 244 2.79 4.89 -2.21
CA TYR A 244 2.16 3.57 -2.21
C TYR A 244 0.63 3.56 -2.40
N CYS A 245 -0.04 4.71 -2.25
CA CYS A 245 -1.48 4.86 -2.51
C CYS A 245 -1.82 5.13 -4.00
N ASN A 246 -0.90 4.83 -4.93
CA ASN A 246 -0.99 5.25 -6.33
C ASN A 246 -1.20 4.10 -7.34
N HIS A 247 -1.63 2.91 -6.91
CA HIS A 247 -2.07 1.90 -7.89
C HIS A 247 -3.26 2.44 -8.71
N ASN A 248 -2.93 2.74 -9.98
CA ASN A 248 -3.74 2.92 -11.18
C ASN A 248 -5.27 2.85 -11.00
N PHE A 249 -6.00 3.93 -11.29
CA PHE A 249 -7.33 3.95 -11.98
C PHE A 249 -7.94 5.36 -11.88
N TYR A 250 -7.55 6.27 -12.79
CA TYR A 250 -8.15 7.62 -12.89
C TYR A 250 -8.50 7.99 -14.32
N ASP A 251 -9.30 7.18 -15.02
CA ASP A 251 -9.72 7.59 -16.37
C ASP A 251 -11.19 7.99 -16.48
N ASN A 252 -12.08 7.58 -15.56
CA ASN A 252 -13.45 8.13 -15.53
C ASN A 252 -14.19 7.76 -14.23
N LEU A 253 -14.29 8.69 -13.28
CA LEU A 253 -14.94 8.44 -11.98
C LEU A 253 -16.45 8.16 -12.12
N GLU A 254 -17.12 8.69 -13.16
CA GLU A 254 -18.51 8.35 -13.48
C GLU A 254 -18.67 6.93 -14.01
N TRP A 255 -17.65 6.40 -14.69
CA TRP A 255 -17.61 5.00 -15.11
C TRP A 255 -17.28 4.06 -13.95
N ILE A 256 -16.28 4.40 -13.11
CA ILE A 256 -15.91 3.59 -11.93
C ILE A 256 -17.10 3.44 -10.97
N LYS A 257 -17.92 4.49 -10.78
CA LYS A 257 -19.17 4.41 -10.00
C LYS A 257 -20.19 3.40 -10.54
N GLN A 258 -20.10 3.04 -11.82
CA GLN A 258 -20.97 2.04 -12.46
C GLN A 258 -20.39 0.62 -12.39
N CYS A 259 -19.10 0.50 -12.07
CA CYS A 259 -18.42 -0.77 -11.86
C CYS A 259 -18.62 -1.27 -10.42
N ASN A 260 -18.47 -2.58 -10.21
CA ASN A 260 -18.55 -3.23 -8.91
C ASN A 260 -17.47 -4.34 -8.74
N THR A 261 -16.30 -4.13 -9.34
CA THR A 261 -15.12 -5.00 -9.16
C THR A 261 -14.32 -4.57 -7.93
N ARG A 262 -13.49 -5.46 -7.38
CA ARG A 262 -12.62 -5.16 -6.24
C ARG A 262 -11.74 -3.94 -6.50
N ASP A 263 -11.10 -3.85 -7.67
CA ASP A 263 -10.27 -2.70 -8.07
C ASP A 263 -11.09 -1.40 -8.19
N SER A 264 -12.32 -1.46 -8.73
CA SER A 264 -13.18 -0.28 -8.83
C SER A 264 -13.63 0.22 -7.45
N LEU A 265 -13.88 -0.70 -6.51
CA LEU A 265 -14.23 -0.36 -5.14
C LEU A 265 -13.02 0.22 -4.40
N ASP A 266 -11.82 -0.37 -4.54
CA ASP A 266 -10.58 0.18 -3.96
C ASP A 266 -10.28 1.59 -4.50
N ALA A 267 -10.38 1.79 -5.81
CA ALA A 267 -10.20 3.10 -6.44
C ALA A 267 -11.22 4.14 -5.94
N LEU A 268 -12.49 3.75 -5.74
CA LEU A 268 -13.49 4.61 -5.10
C LEU A 268 -13.11 4.92 -3.64
N GLY A 269 -12.58 3.93 -2.92
CA GLY A 269 -12.01 4.10 -1.57
C GLY A 269 -10.99 5.22 -1.53
N VAL A 270 -9.97 5.15 -2.40
CA VAL A 270 -8.91 6.16 -2.52
C VAL A 270 -9.50 7.52 -2.93
N ALA A 271 -10.42 7.54 -3.89
CA ALA A 271 -11.02 8.77 -4.38
C ALA A 271 -11.77 9.53 -3.29
N TYR A 272 -12.60 8.84 -2.49
CA TYR A 272 -13.33 9.45 -1.38
C TYR A 272 -12.41 9.79 -0.19
N ALA A 273 -11.34 9.04 0.06
CA ALA A 273 -10.39 9.33 1.12
C ALA A 273 -9.60 10.62 0.84
N LEU A 274 -9.18 10.81 -0.42
CA LEU A 274 -8.27 11.90 -0.83
C LEU A 274 -8.97 13.05 -1.56
N GLY A 275 -10.27 12.95 -1.82
CA GLY A 275 -11.05 13.99 -2.53
C GLY A 275 -10.71 14.08 -4.02
N ARG A 276 -10.35 12.96 -4.65
CA ARG A 276 -9.96 12.94 -6.08
C ARG A 276 -11.22 12.79 -6.95
N GLY A 277 -11.74 13.90 -7.45
CA GLY A 277 -12.93 13.93 -8.32
C GLY A 277 -14.27 13.75 -7.59
N VAL A 278 -14.25 13.66 -6.27
CA VAL A 278 -15.41 13.62 -5.37
C VAL A 278 -15.14 14.47 -4.13
N GLU A 279 -16.19 14.89 -3.44
CA GLU A 279 -16.06 15.46 -2.10
C GLU A 279 -15.50 14.39 -1.15
N VAL A 280 -14.60 14.81 -0.25
CA VAL A 280 -13.98 13.92 0.73
C VAL A 280 -15.06 13.31 1.63
N ASP A 281 -15.11 11.99 1.66
CA ASP A 281 -16.04 11.23 2.52
C ASP A 281 -15.31 9.99 3.06
N LYS A 282 -14.70 10.15 4.24
CA LYS A 282 -13.87 9.11 4.87
C LYS A 282 -14.69 7.86 5.22
N ALA A 283 -15.92 8.03 5.67
CA ALA A 283 -16.78 6.89 6.01
C ALA A 283 -17.11 6.06 4.77
N LYS A 284 -17.39 6.73 3.65
CA LYS A 284 -17.63 6.08 2.37
C LYS A 284 -16.37 5.45 1.79
N ALA A 285 -15.20 6.08 1.98
CA ALA A 285 -13.92 5.51 1.62
C ALA A 285 -13.67 4.16 2.32
N VAL A 286 -13.80 4.13 3.66
CA VAL A 286 -13.66 2.90 4.45
C VAL A 286 -14.65 1.83 3.99
N LYS A 287 -15.90 2.21 3.72
CA LYS A 287 -16.91 1.27 3.22
C LYS A 287 -16.47 0.64 1.89
N TYR A 288 -15.92 1.43 0.98
CA TYR A 288 -15.45 0.94 -0.31
C TYR A 288 -14.24 0.02 -0.19
N PHE A 289 -13.22 0.40 0.59
CA PHE A 289 -12.06 -0.47 0.87
C PHE A 289 -12.49 -1.82 1.47
N LYS A 290 -13.36 -1.79 2.49
CA LYS A 290 -13.89 -3.02 3.11
C LYS A 290 -14.74 -3.85 2.14
N SER A 291 -15.37 -3.24 1.15
CA SER A 291 -16.15 -3.95 0.13
C SER A 291 -15.25 -4.55 -0.96
N ALA A 292 -14.06 -3.97 -1.18
CA ALA A 292 -13.08 -4.49 -2.13
C ALA A 292 -12.46 -5.80 -1.64
N ASP A 293 -12.15 -5.91 -0.35
CA ASP A 293 -11.79 -7.16 0.35
C ASP A 293 -10.69 -7.97 -0.35
N TYR A 294 -9.50 -7.37 -0.44
CA TYR A 294 -8.28 -8.00 -0.94
C TYR A 294 -7.02 -7.21 -0.52
N SER A 295 -5.84 -7.79 -0.75
CA SER A 295 -4.59 -7.33 -0.17
C SER A 295 -4.25 -5.86 -0.43
N VAL A 296 -4.41 -5.38 -1.67
CA VAL A 296 -4.13 -3.97 -2.01
C VAL A 296 -5.07 -3.02 -1.26
N SER A 297 -6.36 -3.36 -1.14
CA SER A 297 -7.32 -2.54 -0.40
C SER A 297 -7.04 -2.50 1.11
N TYR A 298 -6.57 -3.61 1.68
CA TYR A 298 -6.16 -3.68 3.07
C TYR A 298 -4.91 -2.86 3.32
N PHE A 299 -3.91 -3.00 2.44
CA PHE A 299 -2.71 -2.20 2.47
C PHE A 299 -3.01 -0.70 2.36
N ASN A 300 -3.84 -0.28 1.40
CA ASN A 300 -4.27 1.12 1.24
C ASN A 300 -4.96 1.64 2.51
N LEU A 301 -5.83 0.84 3.11
CA LEU A 301 -6.55 1.24 4.32
C LEU A 301 -5.62 1.33 5.54
N ALA A 302 -4.75 0.34 5.75
CA ALA A 302 -3.73 0.32 6.80
C ALA A 302 -2.82 1.55 6.70
N SER A 303 -2.34 1.80 5.49
CA SER A 303 -1.55 2.96 5.13
C SER A 303 -2.32 4.24 5.52
N LEU A 304 -3.52 4.46 4.98
CA LEU A 304 -4.26 5.72 5.16
C LEU A 304 -4.61 6.00 6.63
N ILE A 305 -4.79 4.96 7.44
CA ILE A 305 -4.95 5.06 8.89
C ILE A 305 -3.62 5.47 9.55
N ALA A 306 -2.52 4.76 9.25
CA ALA A 306 -1.19 5.07 9.78
C ALA A 306 -0.73 6.49 9.45
N GLY A 307 -1.13 7.01 8.28
CA GLY A 307 -0.88 8.39 7.84
C GLY A 307 -1.86 9.44 8.37
N GLY A 308 -2.87 9.06 9.16
CA GLY A 308 -3.86 9.96 9.75
C GLY A 308 -4.88 10.55 8.76
N VAL A 309 -4.98 10.00 7.54
CA VAL A 309 -5.95 10.43 6.53
C VAL A 309 -7.33 9.90 6.90
N ILE A 310 -7.41 8.62 7.25
CA ILE A 310 -8.61 7.94 7.75
C ILE A 310 -8.47 7.77 9.27
N GLU A 311 -9.58 7.93 10.00
CA GLU A 311 -9.60 7.63 11.43
C GLU A 311 -9.51 6.12 11.65
N GLY A 312 -8.60 5.69 12.53
CA GLY A 312 -8.43 4.31 12.91
C GLY A 312 -7.43 4.17 14.06
N THR A 313 -7.31 2.94 14.54
CA THR A 313 -6.48 2.56 15.69
C THR A 313 -5.23 1.81 15.23
N LEU A 314 -4.26 1.64 16.12
CA LEU A 314 -3.11 0.76 15.86
C LEU A 314 -3.58 -0.66 15.52
N GLN A 315 -4.61 -1.16 16.20
CA GLN A 315 -5.19 -2.47 15.98
C GLN A 315 -5.88 -2.59 14.61
N ASP A 316 -6.50 -1.52 14.10
CA ASP A 316 -7.01 -1.51 12.72
C ASP A 316 -5.89 -1.74 11.72
N VAL A 317 -4.78 -1.01 11.87
CA VAL A 317 -3.60 -1.16 11.01
C VAL A 317 -3.08 -2.59 11.08
N ARG A 318 -2.87 -3.12 12.29
CA ARG A 318 -2.44 -4.51 12.51
C ARG A 318 -3.35 -5.52 11.81
N TYR A 319 -4.66 -5.41 12.03
CA TYR A 319 -5.65 -6.28 11.42
C TYR A 319 -5.53 -6.33 9.89
N TYR A 320 -5.37 -5.17 9.25
CA TYR A 320 -5.22 -5.10 7.79
C TYR A 320 -3.85 -5.60 7.31
N LEU A 321 -2.78 -5.43 8.10
CA LEU A 321 -1.46 -5.98 7.79
C LEU A 321 -1.43 -7.52 7.93
N ASP A 322 -2.15 -8.09 8.90
CA ASP A 322 -2.29 -9.55 9.02
C ASP A 322 -3.03 -10.15 7.82
N LYS A 323 -4.03 -9.43 7.30
CA LYS A 323 -4.79 -9.85 6.10
C LYS A 323 -3.96 -9.91 4.83
N ILE A 324 -2.76 -9.33 4.80
CA ILE A 324 -1.85 -9.35 3.65
C ILE A 324 -0.61 -10.21 3.87
N ARG A 325 -0.42 -10.76 5.08
CA ARG A 325 0.80 -11.46 5.49
C ARG A 325 1.07 -12.74 4.68
N ASP A 326 0.01 -13.42 4.22
CA ASP A 326 0.12 -14.64 3.40
C ASP A 326 0.31 -14.34 1.90
N ASP A 327 0.26 -13.07 1.49
CA ASP A 327 0.46 -12.64 0.10
C ASP A 327 1.95 -12.35 -0.14
N ILE A 328 2.72 -13.43 -0.38
CA ILE A 328 4.19 -13.46 -0.46
C ILE A 328 4.77 -12.41 -1.45
N ASP A 329 4.03 -12.03 -2.48
CA ASP A 329 4.46 -11.05 -3.49
C ASP A 329 4.55 -9.61 -2.93
N PHE A 330 4.08 -9.37 -1.70
CA PHE A 330 3.95 -8.04 -1.11
C PHE A 330 5.02 -7.70 -0.05
N VAL A 331 5.71 -8.70 0.53
CA VAL A 331 6.31 -8.57 1.87
C VAL A 331 7.83 -8.40 1.91
N GLU A 332 8.60 -8.79 0.89
CA GLU A 332 10.08 -8.72 0.98
C GLU A 332 10.72 -7.86 -0.11
N THR A 333 11.26 -6.70 0.28
CA THR A 333 12.35 -6.05 -0.45
C THR A 333 13.67 -6.35 0.26
N TRP A 334 14.70 -6.70 -0.50
CA TRP A 334 16.03 -7.06 0.02
C TRP A 334 17.04 -5.97 -0.36
N THR A 335 17.95 -5.64 0.57
CA THR A 335 19.06 -4.69 0.36
C THR A 335 20.38 -5.38 0.58
N GLU A 336 21.40 -5.03 -0.21
CA GLU A 336 22.75 -5.56 -0.04
C GLU A 336 23.69 -4.51 0.56
N ASP A 337 24.51 -4.91 1.53
CA ASP A 337 25.57 -4.05 2.06
C ASP A 337 26.76 -3.94 1.09
N GLU A 338 27.76 -3.13 1.45
CA GLU A 338 28.96 -2.91 0.65
C GLU A 338 29.83 -4.16 0.47
N ASP A 339 29.60 -5.20 1.28
CA ASP A 339 30.29 -6.48 1.25
C ASP A 339 29.48 -7.57 0.51
N GLY A 340 28.31 -7.24 -0.04
CA GLY A 340 27.44 -8.15 -0.80
C GLY A 340 26.60 -9.08 0.06
N ASN A 341 26.42 -8.77 1.34
CA ASN A 341 25.48 -9.49 2.19
C ASN A 341 24.08 -8.91 2.00
N SER A 342 23.12 -9.75 1.59
CA SER A 342 21.71 -9.37 1.48
C SER A 342 21.06 -9.37 2.88
N PHE A 343 20.40 -8.28 3.22
CA PHE A 343 19.56 -8.10 4.41
C PHE A 343 18.14 -7.73 3.98
N PRO A 344 17.11 -8.17 4.72
CA PRO A 344 15.76 -7.72 4.48
C PRO A 344 15.69 -6.20 4.73
N GLU A 345 15.22 -5.45 3.74
CA GLU A 345 14.83 -4.05 3.91
C GLU A 345 13.54 -4.04 4.74
N SER A 346 13.32 -3.03 5.60
CA SER A 346 12.09 -2.96 6.39
C SER A 346 10.88 -3.04 5.47
N SER A 347 10.07 -4.08 5.59
CA SER A 347 8.93 -4.27 4.69
C SER A 347 8.01 -3.05 4.74
N HIS A 348 7.32 -2.72 3.66
CA HIS A 348 6.36 -1.60 3.66
C HIS A 348 5.33 -1.74 4.78
N CYS A 349 4.99 -2.98 5.15
CA CYS A 349 4.16 -3.33 6.29
C CYS A 349 4.79 -2.89 7.63
N GLU A 350 6.08 -3.11 7.84
CA GLU A 350 6.81 -2.63 9.01
C GLU A 350 6.78 -1.10 9.11
N LEU A 351 7.01 -0.40 7.99
CA LEU A 351 6.95 1.07 7.98
C LEU A 351 5.55 1.62 8.30
N ILE A 352 4.50 0.97 7.79
CA ILE A 352 3.12 1.33 8.10
C ILE A 352 2.84 1.09 9.59
N TYR A 353 3.27 -0.06 10.11
CA TYR A 353 3.12 -0.40 11.51
C TYR A 353 3.86 0.58 12.43
N ASP A 354 5.14 0.88 12.14
CA ASP A 354 5.96 1.82 12.92
C ASP A 354 5.36 3.23 12.96
N ASN A 355 4.78 3.67 11.85
CA ASN A 355 4.06 4.94 11.80
C ASN A 355 2.78 4.88 12.63
N ALA A 356 2.00 3.81 12.49
CA ALA A 356 0.80 3.61 13.29
C ALA A 356 1.12 3.54 14.79
N GLU A 357 2.20 2.89 15.18
CA GLU A 357 2.60 2.77 16.59
C GLU A 357 2.90 4.13 17.21
N LYS A 358 3.50 5.04 16.43
CA LYS A 358 3.84 6.40 16.88
C LYS A 358 2.63 7.33 16.95
N TYR A 359 1.69 7.20 16.01
CA TYR A 359 0.68 8.23 15.77
C TYR A 359 -0.77 7.79 15.96
N CYS A 360 -1.06 6.49 15.89
CA CYS A 360 -2.40 5.97 16.12
C CYS A 360 -2.63 5.68 17.62
N PHE A 361 -3.86 5.90 18.07
CA PHE A 361 -4.27 5.46 19.40
C PHE A 361 -4.38 3.92 19.44
N ARG A 362 -3.99 3.32 20.57
CA ARG A 362 -4.16 1.90 20.85
C ARG A 362 -5.54 1.66 21.45
N GLU A 363 -6.42 0.96 20.74
CA GLU A 363 -7.66 0.49 21.34
C GLU A 363 -7.40 -0.69 22.28
N GLN A 364 -8.27 -0.83 23.28
CA GLN A 364 -8.27 -2.00 24.14
C GLN A 364 -8.95 -3.16 23.42
N LEU A 365 -8.25 -4.29 23.36
CA LEU A 365 -8.82 -5.57 22.92
C LEU A 365 -9.11 -6.47 24.12
N TYR A 366 -10.11 -7.34 23.96
CA TYR A 366 -10.46 -8.38 24.92
C TYR A 366 -10.37 -9.74 24.23
N LEU A 367 -9.60 -10.66 24.82
CA LEU A 367 -9.54 -12.05 24.36
C LEU A 367 -10.33 -12.90 25.35
N PHE A 368 -11.39 -13.52 24.85
CA PHE A 368 -12.22 -14.43 25.61
C PHE A 368 -11.77 -15.85 25.33
N PHE A 369 -11.53 -16.65 26.37
CA PHE A 369 -11.16 -18.04 26.19
C PHE A 369 -11.73 -18.94 27.27
N ASP A 370 -11.84 -20.22 26.94
CA ASP A 370 -12.37 -21.29 27.77
C ASP A 370 -11.69 -22.62 27.39
N THR A 371 -11.62 -23.55 28.32
CA THR A 371 -10.93 -24.84 28.14
C THR A 371 -11.80 -26.03 28.54
N GLU A 372 -11.76 -27.07 27.72
CA GLU A 372 -12.22 -28.41 28.13
C GLU A 372 -11.02 -29.25 28.52
N THR A 373 -11.16 -30.04 29.59
CA THR A 373 -10.03 -30.72 30.22
C THR A 373 -10.38 -32.13 30.67
N THR A 374 -9.37 -32.92 31.02
CA THR A 374 -9.57 -34.27 31.55
C THR A 374 -10.17 -34.31 32.95
N GLY A 375 -10.42 -33.18 33.62
CA GLY A 375 -11.09 -33.17 34.91
C GLY A 375 -10.94 -31.87 35.70
N ILE A 376 -10.74 -32.00 37.01
CA ILE A 376 -10.47 -30.87 37.92
C ILE A 376 -9.12 -31.09 38.61
N PRO A 377 -8.45 -30.03 39.12
CA PRO A 377 -7.22 -30.20 39.87
C PRO A 377 -7.44 -30.96 41.17
N ASN A 378 -6.40 -31.65 41.65
CA ASN A 378 -6.44 -32.32 42.95
C ASN A 378 -6.54 -31.30 44.11
N ASP A 379 -5.80 -30.20 44.02
CA ASP A 379 -5.85 -29.02 44.86
C ASP A 379 -5.99 -27.78 43.99
N TYR A 380 -7.11 -27.08 44.13
CA TYR A 380 -7.42 -25.88 43.37
C TYR A 380 -6.50 -24.69 43.70
N ASN A 381 -5.80 -24.72 44.85
CA ASN A 381 -4.89 -23.65 45.26
C ASN A 381 -3.42 -23.95 44.94
N ALA A 382 -3.12 -25.09 44.32
CA ALA A 382 -1.75 -25.43 43.95
C ALA A 382 -1.24 -24.49 42.84
N PRO A 383 0.06 -24.15 42.82
CA PRO A 383 0.65 -23.38 41.73
C PRO A 383 0.63 -24.17 40.41
N SER A 384 0.72 -23.49 39.27
CA SER A 384 0.76 -24.15 37.94
C SER A 384 2.00 -25.00 37.74
N GLU A 385 3.10 -24.72 38.46
CA GLU A 385 4.34 -25.50 38.46
C GLU A 385 4.14 -26.92 39.01
N ASP A 386 3.11 -27.17 39.83
CA ASP A 386 2.69 -28.53 40.16
C ASP A 386 1.87 -29.11 39.01
N THR A 387 2.54 -29.39 37.90
CA THR A 387 1.87 -29.81 36.66
C THR A 387 1.13 -31.14 36.81
N ASN A 388 1.42 -31.97 37.82
CA ASN A 388 0.67 -33.19 38.10
C ASN A 388 -0.66 -32.93 38.83
N ASN A 389 -0.77 -31.77 39.49
CA ASN A 389 -2.00 -31.36 40.14
C ASN A 389 -3.10 -30.99 39.14
N TRP A 390 -2.72 -30.30 38.07
CA TRP A 390 -3.65 -29.74 37.07
C TRP A 390 -4.03 -30.79 36.01
N PRO A 391 -5.28 -30.78 35.50
CA PRO A 391 -5.72 -31.71 34.46
C PRO A 391 -4.98 -31.45 33.13
N ARG A 392 -5.22 -32.34 32.16
CA ARG A 392 -4.72 -32.20 30.78
C ARG A 392 -5.71 -31.42 29.92
N LEU A 393 -5.21 -30.58 29.04
CA LEU A 393 -6.01 -29.82 28.08
C LEU A 393 -6.56 -30.76 27.00
N VAL A 394 -7.86 -30.67 26.70
CA VAL A 394 -8.56 -31.45 25.67
C VAL A 394 -9.03 -30.56 24.53
N GLN A 395 -9.52 -29.37 24.85
CA GLN A 395 -9.92 -28.36 23.88
C GLN A 395 -9.59 -26.98 24.45
N ILE A 396 -9.19 -26.06 23.58
CA ILE A 396 -9.13 -24.64 23.88
C ILE A 396 -9.89 -23.90 22.80
N ALA A 397 -10.66 -22.90 23.22
CA ALA A 397 -11.29 -21.98 22.29
C ALA A 397 -11.00 -20.55 22.70
N TRP A 398 -10.91 -19.65 21.73
CA TRP A 398 -10.75 -18.23 21.99
C TRP A 398 -11.29 -17.35 20.85
N LEU A 399 -11.69 -16.13 21.18
CA LEU A 399 -12.00 -15.07 20.23
C LEU A 399 -11.49 -13.74 20.75
N ILE A 400 -11.28 -12.78 19.86
CA ILE A 400 -10.86 -11.42 20.23
C ILE A 400 -11.94 -10.44 19.81
N THR A 401 -12.31 -9.54 20.72
CA THR A 401 -13.21 -8.43 20.42
C THR A 401 -12.57 -7.08 20.66
N ARG A 402 -13.09 -6.08 19.98
CA ARG A 402 -12.85 -4.67 20.25
C ARG A 402 -13.61 -4.19 21.48
N GLU A 403 -13.24 -3.01 21.94
CA GLU A 403 -13.87 -2.31 23.07
C GLU A 403 -15.39 -2.14 22.93
N ASN A 404 -15.88 -1.99 21.70
CA ASN A 404 -17.30 -1.81 21.38
C ASN A 404 -18.09 -3.13 21.28
N GLY A 405 -17.42 -4.28 21.35
CA GLY A 405 -18.01 -5.61 21.24
C GLY A 405 -18.00 -6.24 19.85
N ASP A 406 -17.47 -5.53 18.83
CA ASP A 406 -17.25 -6.09 17.50
C ASP A 406 -16.15 -7.15 17.53
N ILE A 407 -16.29 -8.18 16.69
CA ILE A 407 -15.31 -9.26 16.58
C ILE A 407 -14.07 -8.73 15.84
N TYR A 408 -12.91 -8.81 16.50
CA TYR A 408 -11.60 -8.51 15.92
C TYR A 408 -10.99 -9.77 15.28
N LYS A 409 -11.02 -10.89 16.01
CA LYS A 409 -10.63 -12.21 15.53
C LYS A 409 -11.74 -13.20 15.83
N GLU A 410 -12.17 -13.90 14.78
CA GLU A 410 -13.23 -14.91 14.84
C GLU A 410 -12.85 -16.08 15.76
N LEU A 411 -13.88 -16.73 16.30
CA LEU A 411 -13.74 -17.85 17.22
C LEU A 411 -12.85 -18.95 16.63
N GLN A 412 -11.76 -19.25 17.35
CA GLN A 412 -10.96 -20.44 17.19
C GLN A 412 -11.43 -21.46 18.21
N SER A 413 -11.63 -22.71 17.80
CA SER A 413 -11.97 -23.82 18.70
C SER A 413 -11.20 -25.06 18.24
N ARG A 414 -10.19 -25.44 19.00
CA ARG A 414 -9.19 -26.44 18.60
C ARG A 414 -9.17 -27.58 19.61
N ILE A 415 -9.32 -28.81 19.10
CA ILE A 415 -9.21 -30.03 19.90
C ILE A 415 -7.75 -30.44 19.92
N ILE A 416 -7.24 -30.88 21.07
CA ILE A 416 -5.84 -31.29 21.23
C ILE A 416 -5.70 -32.79 21.04
N SER A 417 -4.71 -33.20 20.25
CA SER A 417 -4.32 -34.60 20.11
C SER A 417 -3.79 -35.14 21.47
N PRO A 418 -4.38 -36.22 22.00
CA PRO A 418 -4.08 -36.66 23.36
C PRO A 418 -2.77 -37.45 23.44
N GLU A 419 -1.68 -36.77 23.79
CA GLU A 419 -0.37 -37.40 23.97
C GLU A 419 -0.07 -37.80 25.42
N GLY A 420 0.02 -39.11 25.66
CA GLY A 420 0.41 -39.66 26.97
C GLY A 420 -0.70 -39.63 28.04
N PHE A 421 -1.95 -39.39 27.67
CA PHE A 421 -3.09 -39.45 28.59
C PHE A 421 -4.35 -40.05 27.94
N ARG A 422 -5.33 -40.39 28.78
CA ARG A 422 -6.66 -40.80 28.35
C ARG A 422 -7.70 -39.82 28.86
N ILE A 423 -8.66 -39.48 28.01
CA ILE A 423 -9.81 -38.65 28.37
C ILE A 423 -10.78 -39.51 29.21
N PRO A 424 -11.04 -39.18 30.49
CA PRO A 424 -11.92 -39.98 31.33
C PRO A 424 -13.38 -39.89 30.89
N GLN A 425 -14.13 -40.97 31.06
CA GLN A 425 -15.56 -41.02 30.70
C GLN A 425 -16.39 -39.93 31.40
N SER A 426 -16.00 -39.52 32.62
CA SER A 426 -16.65 -38.42 33.34
C SER A 426 -16.55 -37.09 32.60
N SER A 427 -15.44 -36.82 31.94
CA SER A 427 -15.20 -35.59 31.17
C SER A 427 -15.88 -35.67 29.81
N ILE A 428 -15.82 -36.83 29.15
CA ILE A 428 -16.58 -37.10 27.92
C ILE A 428 -18.08 -36.86 28.13
N ASN A 429 -18.64 -37.26 29.28
CA ASN A 429 -20.05 -37.03 29.57
C ASN A 429 -20.42 -35.54 29.76
N ILE A 430 -19.43 -34.68 30.00
CA ILE A 430 -19.60 -33.23 30.16
C ILE A 430 -19.46 -32.55 28.80
N HIS A 431 -18.29 -32.68 28.15
CA HIS A 431 -17.93 -31.92 26.95
C HIS A 431 -18.08 -32.70 25.63
N GLY A 432 -18.37 -34.01 25.68
CA GLY A 432 -18.68 -34.83 24.50
C GLY A 432 -17.50 -35.22 23.60
N ILE A 433 -16.27 -34.82 23.92
CA ILE A 433 -15.07 -35.14 23.11
C ILE A 433 -14.52 -36.49 23.55
N THR A 434 -14.64 -37.50 22.69
CA THR A 434 -14.11 -38.84 22.97
C THR A 434 -12.61 -38.92 22.69
N GLN A 435 -11.96 -39.96 23.23
CA GLN A 435 -10.56 -40.25 22.92
C GLN A 435 -10.35 -40.42 21.42
N GLU A 436 -11.24 -41.14 20.75
CA GLU A 436 -11.16 -41.43 19.32
C GLU A 436 -11.28 -40.14 18.50
N LYS A 437 -12.22 -39.26 18.86
CA LYS A 437 -12.39 -37.96 18.20
C LYS A 437 -11.15 -37.08 18.38
N ALA A 438 -10.60 -37.02 19.59
CA ALA A 438 -9.40 -36.23 19.84
C ALA A 438 -8.16 -36.78 19.12
N VAL A 439 -8.08 -38.08 18.84
CA VAL A 439 -7.00 -38.67 18.03
C VAL A 439 -7.19 -38.40 16.53
N GLU A 440 -8.44 -38.39 16.05
CA GLU A 440 -8.76 -38.21 14.63
C GLU A 440 -8.71 -36.73 14.20
N ASP A 441 -9.32 -35.84 15.00
CA ASP A 441 -9.52 -34.43 14.69
C ASP A 441 -8.56 -33.50 15.46
N GLY A 442 -7.74 -34.05 16.36
CA GLY A 442 -6.90 -33.26 17.25
C GLY A 442 -5.66 -32.67 16.58
N GLU A 443 -5.30 -31.48 17.01
CA GLU A 443 -4.10 -30.75 16.59
C GLU A 443 -2.97 -30.89 17.62
N ASP A 444 -1.75 -30.58 17.20
CA ASP A 444 -0.58 -30.59 18.08
C ASP A 444 -0.75 -29.57 19.21
N LEU A 445 -0.43 -29.98 20.44
CA LEU A 445 -0.60 -29.14 21.63
C LEU A 445 0.29 -27.90 21.57
N CYS A 446 1.55 -28.03 21.17
CA CYS A 446 2.51 -26.93 21.16
C CYS A 446 2.13 -25.92 20.08
N ASP A 447 1.74 -26.36 18.89
CA ASP A 447 1.28 -25.48 17.81
C ASP A 447 0.05 -24.66 18.24
N VAL A 448 -0.96 -25.31 18.84
CA VAL A 448 -2.17 -24.62 19.30
C VAL A 448 -1.87 -23.65 20.46
N LEU A 449 -1.00 -24.03 21.39
CA LEU A 449 -0.60 -23.15 22.49
C LEU A 449 0.22 -21.95 21.99
N ASN A 450 1.10 -22.15 21.01
CA ASN A 450 1.80 -21.06 20.35
C ASN A 450 0.83 -20.09 19.68
N ASP A 451 -0.12 -20.58 18.90
CA ASP A 451 -1.14 -19.74 18.26
C ASP A 451 -1.94 -18.92 19.29
N PHE A 452 -2.38 -19.57 20.37
CA PHE A 452 -3.12 -18.90 21.45
C PHE A 452 -2.28 -17.82 22.13
N VAL A 453 -1.05 -18.14 22.55
CA VAL A 453 -0.19 -17.19 23.28
C VAL A 453 0.30 -16.06 22.37
N ASN A 454 0.57 -16.35 21.10
CA ASN A 454 0.85 -15.33 20.09
C ASN A 454 -0.33 -14.36 19.97
N ASP A 455 -1.57 -14.83 19.97
CA ASP A 455 -2.73 -13.95 19.98
C ASP A 455 -2.85 -13.11 21.26
N VAL A 456 -2.39 -13.62 22.41
CA VAL A 456 -2.34 -12.85 23.66
C VAL A 456 -1.29 -11.74 23.57
N ASP A 457 -0.06 -12.09 23.19
CA ASP A 457 1.08 -11.18 23.16
C ASP A 457 0.94 -10.13 22.05
N TYR A 458 0.73 -10.61 20.82
CA TYR A 458 0.69 -9.78 19.63
C TYR A 458 -0.41 -8.71 19.69
N ASN A 459 -1.52 -9.00 20.37
CA ASN A 459 -2.66 -8.10 20.44
C ASN A 459 -2.75 -7.25 21.73
N ASP A 460 -1.85 -7.45 22.71
CA ASP A 460 -1.84 -6.73 24.01
C ASP A 460 -3.24 -6.69 24.66
N VAL A 461 -3.87 -7.87 24.73
CA VAL A 461 -5.28 -8.03 25.12
C VAL A 461 -5.48 -7.99 26.64
N ILE A 462 -6.72 -7.77 27.08
CA ILE A 462 -7.15 -8.21 28.41
C ILE A 462 -7.80 -9.58 28.27
N LEU A 463 -7.28 -10.59 28.97
CA LEU A 463 -7.87 -11.91 29.03
C LEU A 463 -9.18 -11.88 29.83
N VAL A 464 -10.23 -12.47 29.28
CA VAL A 464 -11.54 -12.54 29.91
C VAL A 464 -12.03 -13.98 29.90
N GLY A 465 -12.56 -14.44 31.04
CA GLY A 465 -13.11 -15.79 31.16
C GLY A 465 -14.09 -15.91 32.32
N HIS A 466 -14.86 -16.98 32.32
CA HIS A 466 -15.78 -17.30 33.42
C HIS A 466 -15.17 -18.39 34.29
N ASN A 467 -14.63 -18.01 35.45
CA ASN A 467 -13.72 -18.83 36.24
C ASN A 467 -12.30 -18.98 35.65
N ILE A 468 -11.86 -17.96 34.89
CA ILE A 468 -10.55 -17.86 34.20
C ILE A 468 -9.32 -18.29 35.00
N TYR A 469 -9.38 -18.29 36.34
CA TYR A 469 -8.30 -18.81 37.16
C TYR A 469 -8.00 -20.28 36.83
N PHE A 470 -9.04 -21.11 36.68
CA PHE A 470 -8.89 -22.52 36.30
C PHE A 470 -8.23 -22.66 34.94
N ASP A 471 -8.79 -22.00 33.92
CA ASP A 471 -8.32 -22.11 32.53
C ASP A 471 -6.87 -21.69 32.37
N ILE A 472 -6.50 -20.57 32.99
CA ILE A 472 -5.11 -20.08 32.99
C ILE A 472 -4.18 -21.13 33.59
N HIS A 473 -4.54 -21.72 34.73
CA HIS A 473 -3.63 -22.66 35.37
C HIS A 473 -3.46 -23.95 34.57
N VAL A 474 -4.50 -24.40 33.87
CA VAL A 474 -4.43 -25.54 32.96
C VAL A 474 -3.50 -25.24 31.79
N VAL A 475 -3.71 -24.11 31.11
CA VAL A 475 -2.88 -23.70 29.97
C VAL A 475 -1.43 -23.49 30.42
N THR A 476 -1.19 -22.78 31.53
CA THR A 476 0.15 -22.59 32.10
C THR A 476 0.81 -23.91 32.48
N ALA A 477 0.06 -24.87 33.04
CA ALA A 477 0.61 -26.19 33.34
C ALA A 477 1.02 -26.95 32.07
N GLU A 478 0.26 -26.86 30.97
CA GLU A 478 0.66 -27.45 29.69
C GLU A 478 1.89 -26.76 29.10
N LEU A 479 2.00 -25.43 29.17
CA LEU A 479 3.20 -24.70 28.74
C LEU A 479 4.44 -25.18 29.52
N ILE A 480 4.32 -25.35 30.84
CA ILE A 480 5.41 -25.89 31.68
C ILE A 480 5.75 -27.34 31.32
N ARG A 481 4.75 -28.20 31.04
CA ARG A 481 4.98 -29.60 30.65
C ARG A 481 5.76 -29.72 29.34
N ASN A 482 5.67 -28.72 28.46
CA ASN A 482 6.31 -28.69 27.15
C ASN A 482 7.52 -27.74 27.08
N ASP A 483 8.05 -27.29 28.23
CA ASP A 483 9.21 -26.39 28.32
C ASP A 483 9.03 -25.05 27.56
N MET A 484 7.80 -24.57 27.41
CA MET A 484 7.41 -23.31 26.75
C MET A 484 7.44 -22.13 27.73
N ILE A 485 8.65 -21.78 28.17
CA ILE A 485 8.87 -20.84 29.29
C ILE A 485 8.51 -19.38 28.92
N ASP A 486 8.83 -18.94 27.70
CA ASP A 486 8.58 -17.56 27.27
C ASP A 486 7.07 -17.29 27.12
N GLU A 487 6.35 -18.28 26.59
CA GLU A 487 4.90 -18.27 26.45
C GLU A 487 4.20 -18.29 27.82
N LYS A 488 4.76 -19.06 28.77
CA LYS A 488 4.30 -19.08 30.17
C LYS A 488 4.42 -17.69 30.81
N GLU A 489 5.58 -17.04 30.66
CA GLU A 489 5.80 -15.70 31.21
C GLU A 489 4.84 -14.65 30.61
N THR A 490 4.54 -14.79 29.32
CA THR A 490 3.58 -13.93 28.60
C THR A 490 2.19 -14.02 29.23
N LEU A 491 1.66 -15.23 29.41
CA LEU A 491 0.35 -15.44 30.05
C LEU A 491 0.31 -14.98 31.51
N GLU A 492 1.42 -15.05 32.24
CA GLU A 492 1.47 -14.59 33.63
C GLU A 492 1.33 -13.06 33.73
N LYS A 493 1.99 -12.33 32.84
CA LYS A 493 2.06 -10.85 32.86
C LYS A 493 0.77 -10.17 32.37
N ILE A 494 -0.03 -10.82 31.54
CA ILE A 494 -1.22 -10.21 30.93
C ILE A 494 -2.32 -9.87 31.95
N ASN A 495 -3.08 -8.80 31.68
CA ASN A 495 -4.22 -8.42 32.50
C ASN A 495 -5.39 -9.38 32.33
N LYS A 496 -6.12 -9.65 33.42
CA LYS A 496 -7.16 -10.70 33.47
C LYS A 496 -8.45 -10.19 34.13
N ILE A 497 -9.60 -10.51 33.54
CA ILE A 497 -10.93 -10.25 34.11
C ILE A 497 -11.71 -11.56 34.23
N CYS A 498 -12.12 -11.88 35.45
CA CYS A 498 -12.98 -13.02 35.74
C CYS A 498 -14.43 -12.57 35.89
N THR A 499 -15.29 -12.88 34.92
CA THR A 499 -16.72 -12.49 34.95
C THR A 499 -17.45 -13.15 36.12
N MET A 500 -17.07 -14.38 36.48
CA MET A 500 -17.58 -15.08 37.67
C MET A 500 -17.35 -14.25 38.93
N LYS A 501 -16.11 -13.82 39.19
CA LYS A 501 -15.77 -13.02 40.39
C LYS A 501 -16.48 -11.67 40.36
N LYS A 502 -16.38 -10.95 39.24
CA LYS A 502 -16.94 -9.59 39.08
C LYS A 502 -18.46 -9.53 39.19
N SER A 503 -19.16 -10.61 38.85
CA SER A 503 -20.62 -10.68 38.93
C SER A 503 -21.17 -11.26 40.23
N THR A 504 -20.32 -11.70 41.17
CA THR A 504 -20.75 -12.35 42.42
C THR A 504 -21.75 -11.51 43.21
N ASP A 505 -21.40 -10.24 43.48
CA ASP A 505 -22.25 -9.32 44.23
C ASP A 505 -23.48 -8.83 43.46
N PHE A 506 -23.45 -8.93 42.13
CA PHE A 506 -24.61 -8.65 41.28
C PHE A 506 -25.60 -9.81 41.31
N CYS A 507 -25.11 -11.04 41.22
CA CYS A 507 -25.93 -12.25 41.20
C CYS A 507 -26.54 -12.55 42.58
N LYS A 508 -25.82 -12.25 43.68
CA LYS A 508 -26.27 -12.42 45.07
C LYS A 508 -26.83 -13.82 45.38
N ILE A 509 -26.21 -14.86 44.81
CA ILE A 509 -26.69 -16.22 45.01
C ILE A 509 -26.21 -16.71 46.38
N SER A 510 -27.11 -17.12 47.26
CA SER A 510 -26.75 -17.55 48.61
C SER A 510 -25.84 -18.78 48.60
N GLY A 511 -24.75 -18.71 49.38
CA GLY A 511 -23.83 -19.79 49.69
C GLY A 511 -23.59 -19.90 51.21
N LEU A 512 -22.77 -20.87 51.62
CA LEU A 512 -22.52 -21.14 53.05
C LEU A 512 -21.76 -20.01 53.77
N TYR A 513 -20.94 -19.25 53.06
CA TYR A 513 -20.04 -18.22 53.63
C TYR A 513 -20.24 -16.83 53.01
N GLY A 514 -21.43 -16.55 52.47
CA GLY A 514 -21.74 -15.31 51.74
C GLY A 514 -22.38 -15.61 50.39
N TYR A 515 -22.21 -14.71 49.42
CA TYR A 515 -22.64 -15.00 48.05
C TYR A 515 -21.67 -15.98 47.41
N LYS A 516 -22.21 -17.07 46.85
CA LYS A 516 -21.41 -18.02 46.08
C LYS A 516 -21.15 -17.48 44.69
N TYR A 517 -20.06 -17.95 44.08
CA TYR A 517 -19.78 -17.69 42.69
C TYR A 517 -20.91 -18.21 41.79
N PRO A 518 -21.42 -17.40 40.84
CA PRO A 518 -22.42 -17.85 39.89
C PRO A 518 -21.78 -18.81 38.88
N LYS A 519 -22.52 -19.84 38.45
CA LYS A 519 -22.18 -20.55 37.20
C LYS A 519 -22.46 -19.63 36.00
N LEU A 520 -21.81 -19.89 34.87
CA LEU A 520 -22.00 -19.10 33.65
C LEU A 520 -23.48 -19.02 33.24
N GLN A 521 -24.17 -20.16 33.22
CA GLN A 521 -25.60 -20.24 32.93
C GLN A 521 -26.47 -19.43 33.91
N GLN A 522 -26.07 -19.35 35.19
CA GLN A 522 -26.79 -18.55 36.19
C GLN A 522 -26.59 -17.05 35.97
N LEU A 523 -25.37 -16.65 35.63
CA LEU A 523 -25.06 -15.27 35.25
C LEU A 523 -25.83 -14.88 33.99
N TYR A 524 -25.78 -15.72 32.95
CA TYR A 524 -26.48 -15.50 31.70
C TYR A 524 -27.99 -15.35 31.92
N TYR A 525 -28.61 -16.29 32.64
CA TYR A 525 -30.03 -16.21 32.99
C TYR A 525 -30.37 -14.94 33.78
N LYS A 526 -29.52 -14.52 34.71
CA LYS A 526 -29.73 -13.29 35.49
C LYS A 526 -29.69 -12.03 34.62
N LEU A 527 -28.86 -12.03 33.58
CA LEU A 527 -28.69 -10.90 32.67
C LEU A 527 -29.81 -10.84 31.62
N PHE A 528 -30.17 -11.99 31.04
CA PHE A 528 -31.02 -12.05 29.83
C PHE A 528 -32.40 -12.68 30.06
N GLY A 529 -32.62 -13.39 31.17
CA GLY A 529 -33.91 -14.03 31.49
C GLY A 529 -34.14 -15.37 30.79
N GLU A 530 -33.16 -15.88 30.07
CA GLU A 530 -33.18 -17.16 29.34
C GLU A 530 -31.86 -17.91 29.56
N ASN A 531 -31.84 -19.21 29.25
CA ASN A 531 -30.60 -20.00 29.21
C ASN A 531 -30.03 -19.95 27.79
N PHE A 532 -28.72 -20.18 27.65
CA PHE A 532 -28.11 -20.45 26.35
C PHE A 532 -27.97 -21.96 26.12
N ASP A 533 -27.96 -22.35 24.85
CA ASP A 533 -27.83 -23.74 24.39
C ASP A 533 -26.36 -24.19 24.34
N ASN A 534 -26.12 -25.52 24.29
CA ASN A 534 -24.79 -26.12 24.16
C ASN A 534 -23.78 -25.69 25.25
N ALA A 535 -24.20 -25.56 26.50
CA ALA A 535 -23.27 -25.41 27.62
C ALA A 535 -22.29 -26.59 27.69
N HIS A 536 -21.04 -26.35 28.09
CA HIS A 536 -19.94 -27.33 28.06
C HIS A 536 -19.42 -27.65 26.65
N ASP A 537 -19.53 -26.68 25.76
CA ASP A 537 -18.75 -26.57 24.54
C ASP A 537 -17.97 -25.25 24.64
N ALA A 538 -16.64 -25.31 24.58
CA ALA A 538 -15.78 -24.15 24.84
C ALA A 538 -16.14 -22.94 23.95
N GLY A 539 -16.53 -23.18 22.69
CA GLY A 539 -16.97 -22.12 21.78
C GLY A 539 -18.27 -21.44 22.22
N SER A 540 -19.27 -22.23 22.62
CA SER A 540 -20.57 -21.75 23.11
C SER A 540 -20.44 -21.01 24.44
N ASP A 541 -19.60 -21.51 25.35
CA ASP A 541 -19.34 -20.90 26.65
C ASP A 541 -18.57 -19.57 26.54
N ILE A 542 -17.68 -19.45 25.56
CA ILE A 542 -17.02 -18.18 25.22
C ILE A 542 -18.01 -17.14 24.73
N GLU A 543 -18.89 -17.49 23.80
CA GLU A 543 -19.88 -16.56 23.27
C GLU A 543 -20.86 -16.09 24.36
N ALA A 544 -21.27 -16.99 25.25
CA ALA A 544 -22.07 -16.66 26.43
C ALA A 544 -21.29 -15.75 27.40
N THR A 545 -20.01 -16.02 27.63
CA THR A 545 -19.12 -15.21 28.48
C THR A 545 -18.93 -13.80 27.92
N ARG A 546 -18.71 -13.68 26.60
CA ARG A 546 -18.61 -12.42 25.86
C ARG A 546 -19.87 -11.58 26.01
N LYS A 547 -21.04 -12.16 25.76
CA LYS A 547 -22.33 -11.49 25.97
C LYS A 547 -22.51 -11.02 27.41
N CYS A 548 -22.19 -11.88 28.38
CA CYS A 548 -22.28 -11.52 29.80
C CYS A 548 -21.33 -10.37 30.14
N PHE A 549 -20.09 -10.39 29.67
CA PHE A 549 -19.11 -9.35 29.91
C PHE A 549 -19.59 -7.98 29.41
N PHE A 550 -20.00 -7.88 28.15
CA PHE A 550 -20.46 -6.61 27.59
C PHE A 550 -21.74 -6.10 28.26
N GLU A 551 -22.65 -7.00 28.65
CA GLU A 551 -23.85 -6.60 29.38
C GLU A 551 -23.54 -6.13 30.81
N LEU A 552 -22.60 -6.77 31.51
CA LEU A 552 -22.13 -6.32 32.82
C LEU A 552 -21.48 -4.92 32.72
N LYS A 553 -20.68 -4.69 31.68
CA LYS A 553 -20.04 -3.40 31.39
C LYS A 553 -21.09 -2.33 31.08
N ARG A 554 -22.06 -2.63 30.22
CA ARG A 554 -23.18 -1.73 29.89
C ARG A 554 -24.00 -1.33 31.12
N ARG A 555 -24.13 -2.23 32.11
CA ARG A 555 -24.83 -1.97 33.38
C ARG A 555 -23.96 -1.28 34.44
N GLY A 556 -22.68 -1.00 34.16
CA GLY A 556 -21.75 -0.38 35.10
C GLY A 556 -21.36 -1.28 36.29
N ILE A 557 -21.42 -2.61 36.09
CA ILE A 557 -21.03 -3.60 37.10
C ILE A 557 -19.54 -3.93 36.99
N LEU A 558 -18.99 -3.87 35.78
CA LEU A 558 -17.57 -4.07 35.48
C LEU A 558 -16.77 -2.78 35.52
#